data_AF-K9CZ16-F1
#
_entry.id   AF-K9CZ16-F1
#
_cell.length_a   1.000
_cell.length_b   1.000
_cell.length_c   1.000
_cell.angle_alpha   90.00
_cell.angle_beta   90.00
_cell.angle_gamma   90.00
#
_symmetry.space_group_name_H-M   'P 1'
#
loop_
_entity.id
_entity.type
_entity.pdbx_description
1 polymer ?
#
loop_
_entity_poly.entity_id
_entity_poly.type
_entity_poly.pdbx_seq_one_letter_code
_entity_poly.pdbx_strand_id
1 'polypeptide(L)'
;MRKEIVLCGIAAAALGGMILAVSTSGEARRVHDPATATKVRTERTADAPEKADFRARIDALLNGQTVPPAPEEPTFSVPRTLSEYDTAIIGTPLATEEQCVDYLLSVNPHPAISVSPRELVAYYYQEGAREGIRPDVAFAQALKETGFFRYGGTVTPDQNNYCGLGTTSTQVKGAYFPTSQMGVRAHIQHLLAYASTRKPIYPVIDPRYNLVRNVYGASTLGHWPDLNGRWAVPGDSYGQSILSMFRAILQK
;
A
#
# COMPACT_ATOMS: atom_id res chain seq x y z
N MET A 1 33.40 30.59 -19.52
CA MET A 1 32.93 30.03 -20.81
C MET A 1 31.57 29.39 -20.60
N ARG A 2 30.74 29.47 -21.64
CA ARG A 2 29.28 29.32 -21.69
C ARG A 2 28.69 28.08 -21.02
N LYS A 3 27.55 28.29 -20.36
CA LYS A 3 26.51 27.29 -20.06
C LYS A 3 25.83 26.89 -21.37
N GLU A 4 25.69 25.59 -21.62
CA GLU A 4 24.79 25.06 -22.65
C GLU A 4 23.67 24.31 -21.94
N ILE A 5 22.50 24.91 -21.96
CA ILE A 5 21.22 24.34 -21.56
C ILE A 5 20.66 23.70 -22.83
N VAL A 6 20.60 22.37 -22.89
CA VAL A 6 19.91 21.67 -23.98
C VAL A 6 18.48 21.41 -23.54
N LEU A 7 17.62 22.29 -24.05
CA LEU A 7 16.18 22.19 -24.09
C LEU A 7 15.80 21.22 -25.22
N CYS A 8 15.02 20.18 -24.92
CA CYS A 8 14.37 19.33 -25.92
C CYS A 8 13.05 18.88 -25.28
N GLY A 9 11.85 19.14 -25.78
CA GLY A 9 11.40 19.49 -27.12
C GLY A 9 10.03 18.83 -27.26
N ILE A 10 8.97 19.61 -27.14
CA ILE A 10 7.56 19.20 -27.21
C ILE A 10 7.24 18.79 -28.65
N ALA A 11 6.57 17.65 -28.85
CA ALA A 11 5.86 17.36 -30.09
C ALA A 11 4.59 16.55 -29.81
N ALA A 12 3.46 17.23 -29.91
CA ALA A 12 2.12 16.64 -30.03
C ALA A 12 1.88 16.23 -31.48
N ALA A 13 1.29 15.06 -31.69
CA ALA A 13 0.71 14.67 -32.98
C ALA A 13 -0.73 14.21 -32.73
N ALA A 14 -1.67 15.07 -33.11
CA ALA A 14 -3.08 14.75 -33.25
C ALA A 14 -3.29 14.05 -34.59
N LEU A 15 -4.07 12.97 -34.62
CA LEU A 15 -4.66 12.43 -35.84
C LEU A 15 -6.13 12.14 -35.57
N GLY A 16 -6.96 12.89 -36.29
CA GLY A 16 -8.41 12.78 -36.31
C GLY A 16 -8.87 11.58 -37.13
N GLY A 17 -10.02 11.05 -36.73
CA GLY A 17 -10.77 10.04 -37.46
C GLY A 17 -12.26 10.30 -37.25
N MET A 18 -12.85 11.06 -38.17
CA MET A 18 -14.28 11.35 -38.25
C MET A 18 -14.96 10.20 -39.00
N ILE A 19 -15.91 9.50 -38.37
CA ILE A 19 -16.81 8.56 -39.05
C ILE A 19 -18.25 9.01 -38.79
N LEU A 20 -18.93 9.34 -39.89
CA LEU A 20 -20.34 9.72 -39.95
C LEU A 20 -21.27 8.52 -39.71
N ALA A 21 -22.41 8.82 -39.10
CA ALA A 21 -23.44 7.90 -38.61
C ALA A 21 -24.30 7.27 -39.71
N VAL A 22 -24.89 6.10 -39.38
CA VAL A 22 -26.20 5.69 -39.89
C VAL A 22 -27.01 5.13 -38.72
N SER A 23 -28.09 5.82 -38.36
CA SER A 23 -29.10 5.38 -37.41
C SER A 23 -30.19 4.63 -38.18
N THR A 24 -30.37 3.34 -37.92
CA THR A 24 -31.56 2.60 -38.37
C THR A 24 -32.47 2.35 -37.17
N SER A 25 -33.59 3.08 -37.12
CA SER A 25 -34.68 2.87 -36.16
C SER A 25 -35.42 1.58 -36.51
N GLY A 26 -35.19 0.52 -35.74
CA GLY A 26 -35.96 -0.72 -35.79
C GLY A 26 -37.01 -0.74 -34.68
N GLU A 27 -38.26 -0.50 -35.05
CA GLU A 27 -39.42 -0.48 -34.16
C GLU A 27 -39.85 -1.91 -33.82
N ALA A 28 -39.53 -2.39 -32.61
CA ALA A 28 -39.92 -3.72 -32.14
C ALA A 28 -41.31 -3.68 -31.48
N ARG A 29 -42.35 -3.83 -32.29
CA ARG A 29 -43.72 -4.12 -31.83
C ARG A 29 -43.78 -5.55 -31.27
N ARG A 30 -43.82 -5.73 -29.94
CA ARG A 30 -44.18 -7.02 -29.34
C ARG A 30 -45.71 -7.14 -29.30
N VAL A 31 -46.22 -8.00 -30.15
CA VAL A 31 -47.60 -8.50 -30.12
C VAL A 31 -47.72 -9.45 -28.92
N HIS A 32 -48.69 -9.19 -28.05
CA HIS A 32 -48.98 -10.00 -26.86
C HIS A 32 -49.82 -11.21 -27.29
N ASP A 33 -49.25 -12.41 -27.21
CA ASP A 33 -49.95 -13.68 -27.44
C ASP A 33 -50.55 -14.18 -26.10
N PRO A 34 -51.89 -14.37 -25.98
CA PRO A 34 -52.52 -14.77 -24.73
C PRO A 34 -52.53 -16.29 -24.47
N ALA A 35 -51.82 -17.11 -25.27
CA ALA A 35 -51.92 -18.57 -25.18
C ALA A 35 -50.90 -19.29 -24.27
N THR A 36 -49.99 -18.60 -23.58
CA THR A 36 -49.05 -19.23 -22.62
C THR A 36 -49.28 -18.73 -21.19
N ALA A 37 -50.44 -19.06 -20.64
CA ALA A 37 -50.71 -18.95 -19.20
C ALA A 37 -49.96 -20.07 -18.45
N THR A 38 -48.78 -19.77 -17.91
CA THR A 38 -48.07 -20.66 -17.00
C THR A 38 -48.83 -20.73 -15.67
N LYS A 39 -49.67 -21.74 -15.51
CA LYS A 39 -50.33 -22.06 -14.24
C LYS A 39 -49.29 -22.56 -13.24
N VAL A 40 -49.15 -21.83 -12.14
CA VAL A 40 -48.39 -22.24 -10.95
C VAL A 40 -49.08 -23.45 -10.31
N ARG A 41 -48.35 -24.56 -10.17
CA ARG A 41 -48.76 -25.72 -9.36
C ARG A 41 -47.86 -25.76 -8.13
N THR A 42 -48.35 -25.23 -7.01
CA THR A 42 -47.70 -25.36 -5.71
C THR A 42 -48.19 -26.66 -5.08
N GLU A 43 -47.39 -27.72 -5.15
CA GLU A 43 -47.63 -28.91 -4.34
C GLU A 43 -47.11 -28.65 -2.92
N ARG A 44 -48.05 -28.61 -1.97
CA ARG A 44 -47.77 -28.50 -0.54
C ARG A 44 -47.54 -29.91 0.00
N THR A 45 -46.33 -30.43 -0.13
CA THR A 45 -45.87 -31.59 0.63
C THR A 45 -45.50 -31.13 2.04
N ALA A 46 -46.26 -31.62 3.01
CA ALA A 46 -45.94 -31.47 4.43
C ALA A 46 -44.92 -32.54 4.80
N ASP A 47 -43.63 -32.17 4.84
CA ASP A 47 -42.61 -32.94 5.54
C ASP A 47 -41.73 -31.98 6.33
N ALA A 48 -41.83 -32.08 7.65
CA ALA A 48 -41.02 -31.31 8.58
C ALA A 48 -39.72 -32.09 8.87
N PRO A 49 -38.55 -31.51 8.54
CA PRO A 49 -37.43 -31.54 9.46
C PRO A 49 -36.65 -30.20 9.51
N GLU A 50 -37.31 -29.05 9.50
CA GLU A 50 -36.60 -27.75 9.47
C GLU A 50 -35.96 -27.30 10.80
N LYS A 51 -36.38 -27.85 11.95
CA LYS A 51 -35.86 -27.37 13.25
C LYS A 51 -34.45 -27.89 13.59
N ALA A 52 -34.06 -29.05 13.06
CA ALA A 52 -32.74 -29.62 13.33
C ALA A 52 -31.66 -28.95 12.48
N ASP A 53 -31.95 -28.69 11.20
CA ASP A 53 -31.03 -28.04 10.27
C ASP A 53 -30.78 -26.57 10.65
N PHE A 54 -31.83 -25.85 11.06
CA PHE A 54 -31.68 -24.46 11.50
C PHE A 54 -30.86 -24.33 12.80
N ARG A 55 -31.07 -25.25 13.76
CA ARG A 55 -30.27 -25.29 15.00
C ARG A 55 -28.82 -25.64 14.73
N ALA A 56 -28.55 -26.63 13.87
CA ALA A 56 -27.18 -26.98 13.48
C ALA A 56 -26.47 -25.81 12.76
N ARG A 57 -27.20 -25.03 11.96
CA ARG A 57 -26.67 -23.82 11.31
C ARG A 57 -26.42 -22.67 12.29
N ILE A 58 -27.27 -22.49 13.30
CA ILE A 58 -27.04 -21.54 14.40
C ILE A 58 -25.83 -21.98 15.24
N ASP A 59 -25.73 -23.25 15.60
CA ASP A 59 -24.59 -23.79 16.36
C ASP A 59 -23.29 -23.67 15.55
N ALA A 60 -23.33 -23.85 14.22
CA ALA A 60 -22.19 -23.61 13.34
C ALA A 60 -21.83 -22.12 13.22
N LEU A 61 -22.79 -21.19 13.31
CA LEU A 61 -22.54 -19.75 13.35
C LEU A 61 -21.99 -19.29 14.71
N LEU A 62 -22.46 -19.88 15.81
CA LEU A 62 -22.00 -19.58 17.17
C LEU A 62 -20.62 -20.20 17.46
N ASN A 63 -20.34 -21.38 16.92
CA ASN A 63 -19.07 -22.10 17.12
C ASN A 63 -18.05 -21.86 15.99
N GLY A 64 -18.46 -21.27 14.87
CA GLY A 64 -17.63 -21.01 13.69
C GLY A 64 -16.81 -19.73 13.75
N GLN A 65 -16.88 -18.98 14.85
CA GLN A 65 -15.87 -17.95 15.13
C GLN A 65 -14.58 -18.64 15.54
N THR A 66 -13.81 -19.12 14.57
CA THR A 66 -12.37 -19.20 14.74
C THR A 66 -11.93 -17.78 15.03
N VAL A 67 -11.69 -17.47 16.31
CA VAL A 67 -10.99 -16.26 16.72
C VAL A 67 -9.79 -16.14 15.77
N PRO A 68 -9.67 -15.05 14.99
CA PRO A 68 -8.49 -14.84 14.17
C PRO A 68 -7.28 -15.05 15.08
N PRO A 69 -6.24 -15.78 14.65
CA PRO A 69 -5.04 -15.91 15.48
C PRO A 69 -4.63 -14.51 15.92
N ALA A 70 -4.47 -14.33 17.24
CA ALA A 70 -4.04 -13.07 17.81
C ALA A 70 -2.82 -12.57 17.03
N PRO A 71 -2.67 -11.24 16.81
CA PRO A 71 -1.50 -10.69 16.14
C PRO A 71 -0.24 -11.34 16.74
N GLU A 72 0.59 -11.96 15.91
CA GLU A 72 1.85 -12.56 16.35
C GLU A 72 2.67 -11.46 17.03
N GLU A 73 2.68 -11.46 18.36
CA GLU A 73 3.44 -10.49 19.15
C GLU A 73 4.91 -10.65 18.78
N PRO A 74 5.65 -9.55 18.54
CA PRO A 74 7.05 -9.62 18.18
C PRO A 74 7.82 -10.41 19.25
N THR A 75 8.61 -11.39 18.83
CA THR A 75 9.42 -12.21 19.77
C THR A 75 10.63 -11.44 20.33
N PHE A 76 10.66 -10.12 20.16
CA PHE A 76 11.75 -9.23 20.54
C PHE A 76 11.19 -7.93 21.13
N SER A 77 11.97 -7.30 22.01
CA SER A 77 11.59 -6.03 22.64
C SER A 77 11.65 -4.89 21.62
N VAL A 78 10.54 -4.16 21.48
CA VAL A 78 10.45 -2.94 20.68
C VAL A 78 10.46 -1.72 21.61
N PRO A 79 11.46 -0.82 21.53
CA PRO A 79 11.49 0.38 22.34
C PRO A 79 10.25 1.25 22.12
N ARG A 80 9.70 1.80 23.20
CA ARG A 80 8.61 2.77 23.11
C ARG A 80 9.15 4.11 22.63
N THR A 81 8.59 4.65 21.55
CA THR A 81 8.87 6.02 21.12
C THR A 81 8.19 7.01 22.06
N LEU A 82 8.96 8.02 22.53
CA LEU A 82 8.51 8.92 23.60
C LEU A 82 8.15 10.34 23.13
N SER A 83 8.63 10.77 21.96
CA SER A 83 8.39 12.14 21.48
C SER A 83 8.48 12.26 19.96
N GLU A 84 7.96 13.36 19.42
CA GLU A 84 8.07 13.73 17.99
C GLU A 84 9.51 14.06 17.53
N TYR A 85 10.44 14.16 18.48
CA TYR A 85 11.88 14.38 18.23
C TYR A 85 12.68 13.08 18.27
N ASP A 86 12.06 11.96 18.63
CA ASP A 86 12.68 10.65 18.51
C ASP A 86 12.87 10.30 17.03
N THR A 87 14.12 10.09 16.66
CA THR A 87 14.56 9.84 15.28
C THR A 87 14.90 8.38 15.01
N ALA A 88 14.68 7.48 15.97
CA ALA A 88 14.96 6.06 15.78
C ALA A 88 14.12 5.43 14.65
N ILE A 89 14.71 4.49 13.92
CA ILE A 89 13.99 3.69 12.89
C ILE A 89 13.16 2.58 13.57
N ILE A 90 13.74 1.91 14.58
CA ILE A 90 13.07 0.89 15.38
C ILE A 90 12.34 1.55 16.54
N GLY A 91 11.08 1.18 16.74
CA GLY A 91 10.26 1.69 17.84
C GLY A 91 8.76 1.54 17.59
N THR A 92 7.96 1.81 18.61
CA THR A 92 6.49 1.89 18.49
C THR A 92 6.08 3.16 17.72
N PRO A 93 4.96 3.16 16.98
CA PRO A 93 4.44 4.39 16.39
C PRO A 93 4.04 5.41 17.45
N LEU A 94 4.11 6.70 17.09
CA LEU A 94 3.54 7.80 17.86
C LEU A 94 2.26 8.34 17.22
N ALA A 95 2.20 8.40 15.89
CA ALA A 95 0.97 8.78 15.19
C ALA A 95 -0.06 7.64 15.22
N THR A 96 -1.35 7.98 15.03
CA THR A 96 -2.40 6.98 14.78
C THR A 96 -2.58 6.71 13.29
N GLU A 97 -3.26 5.60 12.96
CA GLU A 97 -3.63 5.29 11.58
C GLU A 97 -4.51 6.40 10.98
N GLU A 98 -5.48 6.91 11.74
CA GLU A 98 -6.35 8.02 11.33
C GLU A 98 -5.53 9.26 10.96
N GLN A 99 -4.55 9.65 11.78
CA GLN A 99 -3.70 10.82 11.48
C GLN A 99 -2.92 10.64 10.17
N CYS A 100 -2.43 9.43 9.89
CA CYS A 100 -1.77 9.12 8.63
C CYS A 100 -2.74 9.26 7.44
N VAL A 101 -3.96 8.74 7.56
CA VAL A 101 -5.01 8.83 6.53
C VAL A 101 -5.40 10.29 6.29
N ASP A 102 -5.67 11.05 7.36
CA ASP A 102 -6.11 12.44 7.28
C ASP A 102 -5.02 13.34 6.69
N TYR A 103 -3.75 13.09 7.05
CA TYR A 103 -2.63 13.82 6.46
C TYR A 103 -2.54 13.57 4.95
N LEU A 104 -2.56 12.30 4.54
CA LEU A 104 -2.55 11.92 3.12
C LEU A 104 -3.70 12.61 2.37
N LEU A 105 -4.93 12.46 2.84
CA LEU A 105 -6.12 12.96 2.14
C LEU A 105 -6.23 14.48 2.15
N SER A 106 -5.69 15.16 3.17
CA SER A 106 -5.62 16.63 3.18
C SER A 106 -4.71 17.20 2.08
N VAL A 107 -3.72 16.42 1.63
CA VAL A 107 -2.78 16.84 0.59
C VAL A 107 -3.18 16.26 -0.77
N ASN A 108 -3.58 15.00 -0.83
CA ASN A 108 -4.03 14.32 -2.05
C ASN A 108 -5.38 13.60 -1.79
N PRO A 109 -6.51 14.21 -2.18
CA PRO A 109 -7.83 13.59 -2.02
C PRO A 109 -8.06 12.33 -2.87
N HIS A 110 -7.26 12.13 -3.92
CA HIS A 110 -7.40 11.03 -4.88
C HIS A 110 -6.04 10.34 -5.14
N PRO A 111 -5.45 9.67 -4.12
CA PRO A 111 -4.18 8.98 -4.28
C PRO A 111 -4.29 7.82 -5.28
N ALA A 112 -3.30 7.67 -6.17
CA ALA A 112 -3.26 6.60 -7.15
C ALA A 112 -2.73 5.30 -6.53
N ILE A 113 -3.53 4.68 -5.67
CA ILE A 113 -3.20 3.43 -4.96
C ILE A 113 -4.23 2.35 -5.30
N SER A 114 -3.81 1.08 -5.23
CA SER A 114 -4.64 -0.08 -5.61
C SER A 114 -5.61 -0.55 -4.52
N VAL A 115 -5.55 0.06 -3.34
CA VAL A 115 -6.43 -0.17 -2.17
C VAL A 115 -6.86 1.17 -1.59
N SER A 116 -7.79 1.20 -0.62
CA SER A 116 -8.14 2.46 0.03
C SER A 116 -6.97 3.05 0.85
N PRO A 117 -6.95 4.38 1.09
CA PRO A 117 -5.96 5.02 1.97
C PRO A 117 -5.86 4.36 3.34
N ARG A 118 -7.00 3.99 3.92
CA ARG A 118 -7.09 3.32 5.22
C ARG A 118 -6.47 1.94 5.19
N GLU A 119 -6.75 1.13 4.16
CA GLU A 119 -6.13 -0.19 4.01
C GLU A 119 -4.63 -0.10 3.83
N LEU A 120 -4.13 0.87 3.04
CA LEU A 120 -2.69 1.04 2.85
C LEU A 120 -1.99 1.39 4.16
N VAL A 121 -2.54 2.33 4.94
CA VAL A 121 -2.01 2.70 6.27
C VAL A 121 -2.06 1.50 7.21
N ALA A 122 -3.15 0.75 7.24
CA ALA A 122 -3.25 -0.46 8.07
C ALA A 122 -2.17 -1.48 7.73
N TYR A 123 -1.82 -1.66 6.45
CA TYR A 123 -0.69 -2.53 6.08
C TYR A 123 0.64 -2.03 6.62
N TYR A 124 0.89 -0.70 6.65
CA TYR A 124 2.10 -0.17 7.26
C TYR A 124 2.15 -0.50 8.75
N TYR A 125 1.06 -0.32 9.48
CA TYR A 125 1.00 -0.61 10.91
C TYR A 125 1.19 -2.10 11.19
N GLN A 126 0.57 -2.98 10.38
CA GLN A 126 0.73 -4.43 10.52
C GLN A 126 2.16 -4.90 10.24
N GLU A 127 2.74 -4.51 9.10
CA GLU A 127 4.08 -4.96 8.70
C GLU A 127 5.17 -4.28 9.55
N GLY A 128 5.01 -3.00 9.89
CA GLY A 128 5.94 -2.26 10.74
C GLY A 128 5.96 -2.78 12.18
N ALA A 129 4.79 -2.96 12.81
CA ALA A 129 4.71 -3.49 14.17
C ALA A 129 5.33 -4.89 14.28
N ARG A 130 5.11 -5.73 13.27
CA ARG A 130 5.71 -7.07 13.19
C ARG A 130 7.22 -7.04 13.25
N GLU A 131 7.84 -6.13 12.49
CA GLU A 131 9.30 -6.03 12.42
C GLU A 131 9.90 -5.04 13.44
N GLY A 132 9.07 -4.38 14.24
CA GLY A 132 9.47 -3.33 15.18
C GLY A 132 9.94 -2.04 14.50
N ILE A 133 9.63 -1.86 13.23
CA ILE A 133 9.93 -0.65 12.46
C ILE A 133 8.78 0.32 12.65
N ARG A 134 9.10 1.59 12.93
CA ARG A 134 8.11 2.64 13.14
C ARG A 134 7.22 2.84 11.90
N PRO A 135 5.95 2.40 11.93
CA PRO A 135 5.10 2.39 10.73
C PRO A 135 4.64 3.80 10.33
N ASP A 136 4.47 4.69 11.30
CA ASP A 136 4.13 6.10 11.12
C ASP A 136 5.19 6.85 10.30
N VAL A 137 6.47 6.63 10.61
CA VAL A 137 7.57 7.28 9.88
C VAL A 137 7.88 6.57 8.55
N ALA A 138 7.73 5.24 8.47
CA ALA A 138 7.80 4.51 7.21
C ALA A 138 6.69 4.93 6.23
N PHE A 139 5.49 5.22 6.73
CA PHE A 139 4.42 5.80 5.92
C PHE A 139 4.77 7.23 5.47
N ALA A 140 5.33 8.07 6.35
CA ALA A 140 5.83 9.40 5.96
C ALA A 140 6.90 9.33 4.86
N GLN A 141 7.80 8.34 4.91
CA GLN A 141 8.74 8.05 3.83
C GLN A 141 8.01 7.70 2.54
N ALA A 142 6.97 6.86 2.60
CA ALA A 142 6.16 6.52 1.43
C ALA A 142 5.54 7.75 0.75
N LEU A 143 5.02 8.68 1.55
CA LEU A 143 4.48 9.95 1.05
C LEU A 143 5.56 10.76 0.33
N LYS A 144 6.77 10.81 0.88
CA LYS A 144 7.90 11.48 0.23
C LYS A 144 8.27 10.81 -1.11
N GLU A 145 8.47 9.51 -1.10
CA GLU A 145 8.95 8.74 -2.25
C GLU A 145 7.98 8.76 -3.42
N THR A 146 6.68 8.78 -3.12
CA THR A 146 5.61 8.72 -4.13
C THR A 146 5.02 10.09 -4.47
N GLY A 147 5.48 11.17 -3.83
CA GLY A 147 4.86 12.49 -3.97
C GLY A 147 3.40 12.50 -3.52
N PHE A 148 3.10 11.85 -2.38
CA PHE A 148 1.74 11.57 -1.87
C PHE A 148 0.93 10.72 -2.85
N PHE A 149 1.52 9.65 -3.38
CA PHE A 149 0.90 8.74 -4.36
C PHE A 149 0.39 9.44 -5.63
N ARG A 150 1.04 10.55 -6.02
CA ARG A 150 0.89 11.16 -7.35
C ARG A 150 1.86 10.58 -8.36
N TYR A 151 2.98 10.05 -7.87
CA TYR A 151 4.12 9.61 -8.66
C TYR A 151 4.68 10.76 -9.51
N GLY A 152 5.62 10.46 -10.41
CA GLY A 152 6.33 11.48 -11.19
C GLY A 152 7.79 11.10 -11.51
N GLY A 153 8.28 10.03 -10.89
CA GLY A 153 9.53 9.38 -11.25
C GLY A 153 9.31 8.13 -12.11
N THR A 154 10.24 7.18 -12.04
CA THR A 154 10.17 5.91 -12.77
C THR A 154 9.24 4.87 -12.15
N VAL A 155 8.80 5.12 -10.91
CA VAL A 155 7.78 4.30 -10.25
C VAL A 155 6.39 4.78 -10.65
N THR A 156 5.52 3.82 -10.93
CA THR A 156 4.15 3.95 -11.41
C THR A 156 3.17 3.26 -10.44
N PRO A 157 1.89 3.69 -10.39
CA PRO A 157 0.90 3.14 -9.46
C PRO A 157 0.77 1.62 -9.45
N ASP A 158 0.84 0.98 -10.62
CA ASP A 158 0.67 -0.47 -10.82
C ASP A 158 1.80 -1.31 -10.20
N GLN A 159 2.91 -0.69 -9.82
CA GLN A 159 4.04 -1.39 -9.21
C GLN A 159 3.84 -1.74 -7.75
N ASN A 160 2.91 -1.08 -7.03
CA ASN A 160 2.81 -1.14 -5.57
C ASN A 160 4.17 -0.92 -4.87
N ASN A 161 5.05 -0.12 -5.45
CA ASN A 161 6.39 0.15 -4.94
C ASN A 161 6.41 1.51 -4.24
N TYR A 162 6.23 1.51 -2.92
CA TYR A 162 6.01 2.74 -2.18
C TYR A 162 7.30 3.41 -1.69
N CYS A 163 8.47 2.87 -2.04
CA CYS A 163 9.75 3.37 -1.53
C CYS A 163 10.90 3.38 -2.54
N GLY A 164 10.58 3.28 -3.84
CA GLY A 164 11.58 3.43 -4.90
C GLY A 164 12.51 2.22 -5.08
N LEU A 165 12.11 1.02 -4.63
CA LEU A 165 12.98 -0.15 -4.73
C LEU A 165 13.34 -0.45 -6.19
N GLY A 166 14.64 -0.59 -6.46
CA GLY A 166 15.14 -1.01 -7.76
C GLY A 166 15.22 0.10 -8.82
N THR A 167 14.94 1.36 -8.49
CA THR A 167 15.15 2.47 -9.43
C THR A 167 16.64 2.85 -9.45
N THR A 168 17.40 2.33 -10.41
CA THR A 168 18.85 2.62 -10.53
C THR A 168 19.16 3.79 -11.46
N SER A 169 18.18 4.27 -12.22
CA SER A 169 18.28 5.43 -13.12
C SER A 169 16.88 5.94 -13.49
N THR A 170 16.80 7.02 -14.25
CA THR A 170 15.55 7.55 -14.81
C THR A 170 14.95 6.67 -15.92
N GLN A 171 15.65 5.63 -16.39
CA GLN A 171 15.13 4.70 -17.40
C GLN A 171 14.78 3.31 -16.86
N VAL A 172 15.33 2.92 -15.70
CA VAL A 172 15.09 1.60 -15.13
C VAL A 172 13.83 1.62 -14.27
N LYS A 173 12.82 0.85 -14.68
CA LYS A 173 11.61 0.63 -13.88
C LYS A 173 11.97 -0.06 -12.57
N GLY A 174 11.39 0.41 -11.48
CA GLY A 174 11.53 -0.21 -10.16
C GLY A 174 10.91 -1.61 -10.06
N ALA A 175 11.03 -2.20 -8.87
CA ALA A 175 10.41 -3.49 -8.53
C ALA A 175 8.87 -3.41 -8.62
N TYR A 176 8.26 -4.57 -8.91
CA TYR A 176 6.81 -4.77 -8.97
C TYR A 176 6.39 -5.72 -7.84
N PHE A 177 5.33 -5.35 -7.13
CA PHE A 177 4.72 -6.18 -6.09
C PHE A 177 3.26 -6.49 -6.44
N PRO A 178 2.83 -7.76 -6.36
CA PRO A 178 1.47 -8.17 -6.75
C PRO A 178 0.35 -7.45 -5.98
N THR A 179 0.59 -7.06 -4.72
CA THR A 179 -0.40 -6.39 -3.88
C THR A 179 0.23 -5.24 -3.10
N SER A 180 -0.59 -4.28 -2.65
CA SER A 180 -0.14 -3.21 -1.75
C SER A 180 0.55 -3.74 -0.50
N GLN A 181 -0.01 -4.78 0.13
CA GLN A 181 0.59 -5.37 1.33
C GLN A 181 2.01 -5.90 1.06
N MET A 182 2.24 -6.54 -0.08
CA MET A 182 3.58 -6.99 -0.46
C MET A 182 4.53 -5.81 -0.72
N GLY A 183 4.03 -4.74 -1.34
CA GLY A 183 4.77 -3.50 -1.50
C GLY A 183 5.22 -2.88 -0.19
N VAL A 184 4.30 -2.79 0.78
CA VAL A 184 4.59 -2.31 2.14
C VAL A 184 5.56 -3.24 2.85
N ARG A 185 5.38 -4.55 2.78
CA ARG A 185 6.30 -5.52 3.38
C ARG A 185 7.71 -5.37 2.82
N ALA A 186 7.88 -5.23 1.50
CA ALA A 186 9.19 -5.02 0.90
C ALA A 186 9.85 -3.72 1.39
N HIS A 187 9.07 -2.66 1.56
CA HIS A 187 9.55 -1.41 2.14
C HIS A 187 10.03 -1.59 3.59
N ILE A 188 9.22 -2.22 4.45
CA ILE A 188 9.59 -2.49 5.86
C ILE A 188 10.81 -3.39 5.94
N GLN A 189 10.89 -4.41 5.07
CA GLN A 189 12.08 -5.26 4.96
C GLN A 189 13.32 -4.45 4.56
N HIS A 190 13.19 -3.48 3.65
CA HIS A 190 14.32 -2.63 3.27
C HIS A 190 14.82 -1.77 4.43
N LEU A 191 13.91 -1.19 5.22
CA LEU A 191 14.26 -0.46 6.45
C LEU A 191 14.92 -1.38 7.49
N LEU A 192 14.38 -2.59 7.69
CA LEU A 192 14.97 -3.60 8.56
C LEU A 192 16.38 -4.00 8.08
N ALA A 193 16.58 -4.09 6.76
CA ALA A 193 17.87 -4.28 6.12
C ALA A 193 18.81 -3.08 6.26
N TYR A 194 18.48 -2.00 6.97
CA TYR A 194 19.45 -1.01 7.43
C TYR A 194 19.58 -1.06 8.95
N ALA A 195 18.46 -1.19 9.65
CA ALA A 195 18.37 -1.01 11.09
C ALA A 195 18.69 -2.25 11.94
N SER A 196 18.69 -3.46 11.35
CA SER A 196 18.91 -4.70 12.12
C SER A 196 19.65 -5.78 11.34
N THR A 197 20.36 -6.65 12.08
CA THR A 197 20.94 -7.90 11.55
C THR A 197 19.99 -9.09 11.74
N ARG A 198 18.86 -8.91 12.43
CA ARG A 198 17.82 -9.93 12.59
C ARG A 198 17.24 -10.32 11.24
N LYS A 199 16.94 -11.61 11.05
CA LYS A 199 16.18 -12.06 9.88
C LYS A 199 14.73 -11.55 9.97
N PRO A 200 14.11 -11.12 8.86
CA PRO A 200 12.69 -10.76 8.88
C PRO A 200 11.85 -11.96 9.30
N ILE A 201 10.72 -11.71 9.94
CA ILE A 201 9.81 -12.76 10.41
C ILE A 201 9.23 -13.51 9.21
N TYR A 202 8.89 -12.77 8.15
CA TYR A 202 8.37 -13.34 6.91
C TYR A 202 9.43 -13.44 5.82
N PRO A 203 9.24 -14.31 4.82
CA PRO A 203 10.17 -14.45 3.70
C PRO A 203 10.52 -13.11 3.06
N VAL A 204 11.81 -12.93 2.76
CA VAL A 204 12.33 -11.73 2.10
C VAL A 204 11.74 -11.65 0.69
N ILE A 205 11.05 -10.54 0.40
CA ILE A 205 10.53 -10.19 -0.92
C ILE A 205 11.16 -8.89 -1.46
N ASP A 206 11.86 -8.13 -0.62
CA ASP A 206 12.70 -7.02 -1.07
C ASP A 206 13.87 -7.55 -1.92
N PRO A 207 13.93 -7.24 -3.23
CA PRO A 207 14.98 -7.73 -4.12
C PRO A 207 16.37 -7.18 -3.78
N ARG A 208 16.47 -6.12 -2.96
CA ARG A 208 17.73 -5.49 -2.55
C ARG A 208 18.17 -5.86 -1.13
N TYR A 209 17.37 -6.62 -0.38
CA TYR A 209 17.63 -6.93 1.02
C TYR A 209 19.03 -7.49 1.24
N ASN A 210 19.38 -8.55 0.51
CA ASN A 210 20.67 -9.22 0.63
C ASN A 210 21.83 -8.32 0.17
N LEU A 211 21.62 -7.46 -0.83
CA LEU A 211 22.63 -6.50 -1.24
C LEU A 211 22.96 -5.53 -0.09
N VAL A 212 21.93 -4.95 0.54
CA VAL A 212 22.16 -4.04 1.68
C VAL A 212 22.81 -4.79 2.85
N ARG A 213 22.36 -6.00 3.20
CA ARG A 213 22.98 -6.78 4.28
C ARG A 213 24.42 -7.20 3.99
N ASN A 214 24.76 -7.51 2.74
CA ASN A 214 26.14 -7.82 2.37
C ASN A 214 27.05 -6.60 2.45
N VAL A 215 26.56 -5.41 2.09
CA VAL A 215 27.36 -4.16 2.15
C VAL A 215 27.62 -3.73 3.60
N TYR A 216 26.62 -3.83 4.48
CA TYR A 216 26.72 -3.34 5.85
C TYR A 216 27.24 -4.39 6.84
N GLY A 217 27.08 -5.69 6.54
CA GLY A 217 27.50 -6.78 7.41
C GLY A 217 26.86 -6.68 8.79
N ALA A 218 27.68 -6.51 9.83
CA ALA A 218 27.22 -6.34 11.20
C ALA A 218 26.80 -4.90 11.56
N SER A 219 27.07 -3.92 10.70
CA SER A 219 26.74 -2.52 10.93
C SER A 219 25.25 -2.25 10.72
N THR A 220 24.68 -1.38 11.56
CA THR A 220 23.27 -0.97 11.49
C THR A 220 23.14 0.55 11.57
N LEU A 221 22.03 1.06 11.04
CA LEU A 221 21.67 2.48 11.13
C LEU A 221 20.55 2.65 12.17
N GLY A 222 20.76 3.52 13.15
CA GLY A 222 19.82 3.68 14.26
C GLY A 222 18.70 4.65 13.95
N HIS A 223 18.99 5.67 13.14
CA HIS A 223 18.15 6.86 13.02
C HIS A 223 17.82 7.23 11.57
N TRP A 224 16.68 7.88 11.36
CA TRP A 224 16.23 8.33 10.04
C TRP A 224 17.26 9.22 9.29
N PRO A 225 17.95 10.18 9.94
CA PRO A 225 19.03 10.95 9.29
C PRO A 225 20.21 10.10 8.83
N ASP A 226 20.43 8.91 9.40
CA ASP A 226 21.49 8.02 8.95
C ASP A 226 21.23 7.51 7.53
N LEU A 227 19.98 7.54 7.04
CA LEU A 227 19.63 7.16 5.66
C LEU A 227 20.10 8.19 4.61
N ASN A 228 20.56 9.38 5.03
CA ASN A 228 21.06 10.42 4.13
C ASN A 228 22.23 9.91 3.29
N GLY A 229 22.17 10.12 1.98
CA GLY A 229 23.18 9.65 1.02
C GLY A 229 23.26 8.12 0.86
N ARG A 230 22.44 7.34 1.59
CA ARG A 230 22.45 5.86 1.58
C ARG A 230 21.19 5.29 0.95
N TRP A 231 20.04 5.89 1.25
CA TRP A 231 18.77 5.55 0.63
C TRP A 231 18.57 6.29 -0.69
N ALA A 232 18.85 7.60 -0.69
CA ALA A 232 18.78 8.47 -1.86
C ALA A 232 20.05 9.32 -1.95
N VAL A 233 20.53 9.58 -3.17
CA VAL A 233 21.75 10.36 -3.46
C VAL A 233 21.38 11.60 -4.29
N PRO A 234 21.89 12.82 -3.96
CA PRO A 234 22.83 13.15 -2.88
C PRO A 234 22.23 13.05 -1.48
N GLY A 235 20.93 13.33 -1.31
CA GLY A 235 20.16 12.97 -0.11
C GLY A 235 20.56 13.61 1.23
N ASP A 236 21.26 14.75 1.23
CA ASP A 236 21.85 15.36 2.43
C ASP A 236 20.85 15.71 3.55
N SER A 237 19.57 15.95 3.21
CA SER A 237 18.48 16.27 4.14
C SER A 237 17.33 15.26 4.10
N TYR A 238 17.60 14.06 3.60
CA TYR A 238 16.58 13.04 3.31
C TYR A 238 15.76 12.66 4.54
N GLY A 239 16.42 12.14 5.58
CA GLY A 239 15.79 11.73 6.85
C GLY A 239 15.11 12.90 7.56
N GLN A 240 15.70 14.10 7.52
CA GLN A 240 15.08 15.30 8.10
C GLN A 240 13.75 15.63 7.41
N SER A 241 13.68 15.49 6.08
CA SER A 241 12.43 15.74 5.35
C SER A 241 11.34 14.70 5.65
N ILE A 242 11.72 13.44 5.89
CA ILE A 242 10.79 12.39 6.34
C ILE A 242 10.26 12.71 7.73
N LEU A 243 11.15 13.06 8.67
CA LEU A 243 10.77 13.43 10.04
C LEU A 243 9.89 14.69 10.06
N SER A 244 10.10 15.63 9.13
CA SER A 244 9.23 16.79 8.96
C SER A 244 7.81 16.37 8.53
N MET A 245 7.68 15.46 7.56
CA MET A 245 6.38 14.90 7.17
C MET A 245 5.72 14.12 8.32
N PHE A 246 6.48 13.33 9.07
CA PHE A 246 5.98 12.65 10.27
C PHE A 246 5.42 13.64 11.31
N ARG A 247 6.13 14.73 11.59
CA ARG A 247 5.59 15.78 12.48
C ARG A 247 4.32 16.41 11.93
N ALA A 248 4.22 16.60 10.62
CA ALA A 248 3.00 17.10 9.99
C ALA A 248 1.82 16.12 10.10
N ILE A 249 2.09 14.80 10.12
CA ILE A 249 1.08 13.77 10.42
C ILE A 249 0.54 13.95 11.84
N LEU A 250 1.40 14.17 12.84
CA LEU A 250 0.98 14.33 14.24
C LEU A 250 0.06 15.52 14.50
N GLN A 251 0.02 16.50 13.59
CA GLN A 251 -0.81 17.70 13.69
C GLN A 251 -2.19 17.56 13.03
N LYS A 252 -2.55 16.34 12.59
CA LYS A 252 -3.87 16.03 12.03
C LYS A 252 -4.82 15.51 13.09
#